data_AF-A0A7S1S355-F1
#
_entry.id   AF-A0A7S1S355-F1
#
_cell.length_a   1.000
_cell.length_b   1.000
_cell.length_c   1.000
_cell.angle_alpha   90.00
_cell.angle_beta   90.00
_cell.angle_gamma   90.00
#
_symmetry.space_group_name_H-M   'P 1'
#
loop_
_entity.id
_entity.type
_entity.pdbx_description
1 polymer ?
#
loop_
_entity_poly.entity_id
_entity_poly.type
_entity_poly.pdbx_seq_one_letter_code
_entity_poly.pdbx_strand_id
1 'polypeptide(L)'
;MTTGRSFAVKVLDRETVQRFSNMQQQDHQFCESPLCEVRFVEMMRGLEHVAQLEDHFGDQYYHFVVSELATGGDLLEALRLRPGGFHEQHAQMLIREAAKGLASLHQRGLAMQDVSIENMLLYVL
;
A
#
# COMPACT_ATOMS: atom_id res chain seq x y z
N MET A 1 1.62 -5.99 -27.59
CA MET A 1 0.79 -4.76 -27.49
C MET A 1 0.93 -4.23 -26.07
N THR A 2 1.24 -2.96 -25.90
CA THR A 2 1.25 -2.30 -24.58
C THR A 2 -0.09 -1.59 -24.36
N THR A 3 -0.59 -1.61 -23.13
CA THR A 3 -1.91 -1.03 -22.78
C THR A 3 -1.90 0.49 -22.67
N GLY A 4 -0.72 1.12 -22.57
CA GLY A 4 -0.58 2.57 -22.33
C GLY A 4 -0.95 3.03 -20.92
N ARG A 5 -1.34 2.11 -20.02
CA ARG A 5 -1.61 2.42 -18.61
C ARG A 5 -0.30 2.66 -17.85
N SER A 6 -0.32 3.64 -16.95
CA SER A 6 0.78 3.91 -16.02
C SER A 6 0.62 3.11 -14.73
N PHE A 7 1.74 2.69 -14.14
CA PHE A 7 1.79 1.89 -12.91
C PHE A 7 2.87 2.43 -11.97
N ALA A 8 2.74 2.12 -10.68
CA ALA A 8 3.81 2.29 -9.71
C ALA A 8 4.59 0.97 -9.59
N VAL A 9 5.92 1.04 -9.56
CA VAL A 9 6.79 -0.13 -9.41
C VAL A 9 7.71 0.08 -8.22
N LYS A 10 7.50 -0.73 -7.17
CA LYS A 10 8.38 -0.79 -6.01
C LYS A 10 9.47 -1.81 -6.27
N VAL A 11 10.73 -1.37 -6.20
CA VAL A 11 11.92 -2.22 -6.45
C VAL A 11 12.58 -2.52 -5.11
N LEU A 12 12.69 -3.80 -4.78
CA LEU A 12 13.23 -4.27 -3.50
C LEU A 12 14.44 -5.18 -3.75
N ASP A 13 15.56 -4.84 -3.13
CA ASP A 13 16.78 -5.64 -3.18
C ASP A 13 16.59 -7.01 -2.50
N ARG A 14 16.94 -8.09 -3.19
CA ARG A 14 16.72 -9.46 -2.71
C ARG A 14 17.53 -9.78 -1.46
N GLU A 15 18.77 -9.31 -1.37
CA GLU A 15 19.58 -9.54 -0.18
C GLU A 15 18.93 -8.89 1.04
N THR A 16 18.43 -7.66 0.87
CA THR A 16 17.72 -6.92 1.91
C THR A 16 16.48 -7.69 2.36
N VAL A 17 15.63 -8.14 1.42
CA VAL A 17 14.44 -8.95 1.74
C VAL A 17 14.79 -10.25 2.49
N GLN A 18 15.87 -10.94 2.08
CA GLN A 18 16.33 -12.16 2.75
C GLN A 18 16.80 -11.88 4.19
N ARG A 19 17.54 -10.78 4.40
CA ARG A 19 17.99 -10.37 5.75
C ARG A 19 16.79 -10.12 6.66
N PHE A 20 15.76 -9.40 6.20
CA PHE A 20 14.52 -9.21 6.95
C PHE A 20 13.82 -10.53 7.28
N SER A 21 13.77 -11.45 6.32
CA SER A 21 13.14 -12.77 6.50
C SER A 21 13.84 -13.60 7.58
N ASN A 22 15.18 -13.56 7.62
CA ASN A 22 15.98 -14.27 8.62
C ASN A 22 15.83 -13.66 10.03
N MET A 23 15.70 -12.32 10.13
CA MET A 23 15.45 -11.64 11.41
C MET A 23 14.07 -11.99 11.99
N GLN A 24 13.03 -12.08 11.16
CA GLN A 24 11.67 -12.44 11.60
C GLN A 24 11.57 -13.87 12.16
N GLN A 25 12.45 -14.79 11.76
CA GLN A 25 12.45 -16.14 12.35
C GLN A 25 12.96 -16.15 13.80
N GLN A 26 13.72 -15.12 14.20
CA GLN A 26 14.25 -15.00 15.57
C GLN A 26 13.30 -14.23 16.48
N ASP A 27 12.63 -13.19 15.96
CA ASP A 27 11.62 -12.42 16.68
C ASP A 27 10.23 -12.63 16.06
N HIS A 28 9.40 -13.46 16.72
CA HIS A 28 8.00 -13.75 16.35
C HIS A 28 7.06 -12.53 16.34
N GLN A 29 7.59 -11.31 16.43
CA GLN A 29 6.86 -10.06 16.66
C GLN A 29 6.89 -9.08 15.47
N PHE A 30 7.71 -9.31 14.44
CA PHE A 30 7.81 -8.39 13.31
C PHE A 30 6.99 -8.86 12.10
N CYS A 31 5.95 -8.10 11.71
CA CYS A 31 5.12 -8.37 10.52
C CYS A 31 5.41 -7.44 9.33
N GLU A 32 6.39 -6.54 9.44
CA GLU A 32 6.84 -5.67 8.33
C GLU A 32 7.83 -6.40 7.40
N SER A 33 7.41 -7.53 6.82
CA SER A 33 8.19 -8.08 5.71
C SER A 33 8.11 -7.10 4.54
N PRO A 34 9.22 -6.78 3.85
CA PRO A 34 9.17 -5.91 2.67
C PRO A 34 8.23 -6.39 1.56
N LEU A 35 7.85 -7.68 1.59
CA LEU A 35 6.90 -8.31 0.65
C LEU A 35 5.55 -8.65 1.30
N CYS A 36 5.19 -8.00 2.40
CA CYS A 36 3.92 -8.23 3.09
C CYS A 36 2.70 -8.03 2.15
N GLU A 37 2.73 -6.99 1.33
CA GLU A 37 1.71 -6.69 0.31
C GLU A 37 1.52 -7.86 -0.68
N VAL A 38 2.61 -8.52 -1.10
CA VAL A 38 2.56 -9.70 -1.99
C VAL A 38 1.97 -10.89 -1.24
N ARG A 39 2.36 -11.11 0.02
CA ARG A 39 1.87 -12.23 0.83
C ARG A 39 0.36 -12.21 1.02
N PHE A 40 -0.23 -11.03 1.17
CA PHE A 40 -1.66 -10.85 1.44
C PHE A 40 -2.49 -10.47 0.21
N VAL A 41 -1.89 -10.42 -0.99
CA VAL A 41 -2.54 -9.92 -2.21
C VAL A 41 -3.88 -10.60 -2.52
N GLU A 42 -3.94 -11.93 -2.43
CA GLU A 42 -5.17 -12.68 -2.73
C GLU A 42 -6.28 -12.37 -1.72
N MET A 43 -5.91 -12.11 -0.46
CA MET A 43 -6.87 -11.71 0.57
C MET A 43 -7.30 -10.25 0.43
N MET A 44 -6.55 -9.40 -0.25
CA MET A 44 -6.91 -7.99 -0.49
C MET A 44 -7.59 -7.74 -1.84
N ARG A 45 -7.54 -8.72 -2.76
CA ARG A 45 -8.05 -8.57 -4.12
C ARG A 45 -9.53 -8.18 -4.13
N GLY A 46 -9.86 -7.17 -4.94
CA GLY A 46 -11.22 -6.69 -5.18
C GLY A 46 -11.84 -5.91 -4.02
N LEU A 47 -11.05 -5.55 -3.00
CA LEU A 47 -11.52 -4.64 -1.95
C LEU A 47 -11.50 -3.20 -2.45
N GLU A 48 -12.65 -2.53 -2.38
CA GLU A 48 -12.72 -1.09 -2.59
C GLU A 48 -11.97 -0.35 -1.48
N HIS A 49 -11.33 0.77 -1.84
CA HIS A 49 -10.54 1.61 -0.93
C HIS A 49 -9.32 0.91 -0.29
N VAL A 50 -8.86 -0.19 -0.88
CA VAL A 50 -7.58 -0.84 -0.55
C VAL A 50 -6.75 -0.92 -1.82
N ALA A 51 -5.49 -0.49 -1.77
CA ALA A 51 -4.60 -0.51 -2.92
C ALA A 51 -4.46 -1.94 -3.49
N GLN A 52 -4.52 -2.07 -4.81
CA GLN A 52 -4.47 -3.34 -5.51
C GLN A 52 -3.09 -3.54 -6.15
N LEU A 53 -2.54 -4.75 -6.01
CA LEU A 53 -1.36 -5.17 -6.76
C LEU A 53 -1.78 -5.77 -8.09
N GLU A 54 -1.07 -5.37 -9.14
CA GLU A 54 -1.27 -5.83 -10.50
C GLU A 54 -0.33 -7.00 -10.83
N ASP A 55 0.92 -6.96 -10.35
CA ASP A 55 1.88 -8.04 -10.58
C ASP A 55 3.01 -8.07 -9.54
N HIS A 56 3.67 -9.22 -9.42
CA HIS A 56 4.91 -9.40 -8.68
C HIS A 56 5.84 -10.34 -9.44
N PHE A 57 7.03 -9.84 -9.77
CA PHE A 57 8.07 -10.64 -10.41
C PHE A 57 9.45 -10.26 -9.86
N GLY A 58 10.49 -10.96 -10.29
CA GLY A 58 11.84 -10.69 -9.84
C GLY A 58 12.88 -11.25 -10.78
N ASP A 59 14.07 -10.69 -10.73
CA ASP A 59 15.26 -11.22 -11.40
C ASP A 59 16.22 -11.81 -10.37
N GLN A 60 17.53 -11.89 -10.66
CA GLN A 60 18.54 -12.40 -9.74
C GLN A 60 18.85 -11.45 -8.56
N TYR A 61 18.54 -10.16 -8.68
CA TYR A 61 18.92 -9.12 -7.70
C TYR A 61 17.72 -8.45 -7.04
N TYR A 62 16.58 -8.34 -7.72
CA TYR A 62 15.47 -7.53 -7.27
C TYR A 62 14.13 -8.28 -7.30
N HIS A 63 13.23 -7.82 -6.44
CA HIS A 63 11.79 -7.99 -6.56
C HIS A 63 11.17 -6.71 -7.11
N PHE A 64 10.21 -6.86 -8.00
CA PHE A 64 9.41 -5.79 -8.58
C PHE A 64 7.96 -6.03 -8.19
N VAL A 65 7.40 -5.12 -7.39
CA VAL A 65 5.99 -5.14 -7.02
C VAL A 65 5.28 -4.04 -7.78
N VAL A 66 4.28 -4.41 -8.58
CA VAL A 66 3.56 -3.51 -9.48
C VAL A 66 2.17 -3.26 -8.92
N SER A 67 1.77 -2.00 -8.83
CA SER A 67 0.43 -1.58 -8.40
C SER A 67 -0.12 -0.52 -9.33
N GLU A 68 -1.43 -0.24 -9.20
CA GLU A 68 -2.01 0.95 -9.81
C GLU A 68 -1.29 2.22 -9.34
N LEU A 69 -1.07 3.16 -10.26
CA LEU A 69 -0.44 4.44 -9.94
C LEU A 69 -1.46 5.38 -9.28
N ALA A 70 -1.22 5.71 -8.01
CA ALA A 70 -1.92 6.77 -7.30
C ALA A 70 -1.44 8.15 -7.79
N THR A 71 -2.11 8.69 -8.82
CA THR A 71 -1.76 9.95 -9.48
C THR A 71 -1.85 11.18 -8.59
N GLY A 72 -2.58 11.10 -7.47
CA GLY A 72 -2.71 12.16 -6.47
C GLY A 72 -1.66 12.12 -5.37
N GLY A 73 -0.72 11.16 -5.38
CA GLY A 73 0.24 10.96 -4.31
C GLY A 73 -0.40 10.40 -3.04
N ASP A 74 0.18 10.71 -1.88
CA ASP A 74 -0.36 10.34 -0.58
C ASP A 74 -1.04 11.52 0.14
N LEU A 75 -1.84 11.21 1.16
CA LEU A 75 -2.59 12.19 1.92
C LEU A 75 -1.68 13.12 2.75
N LEU A 76 -0.49 12.68 3.16
CA LEU A 76 0.46 13.51 3.89
C LEU A 76 0.99 14.64 3.00
N GLU A 77 1.44 14.33 1.79
CA GLU A 77 1.88 15.33 0.81
C GLU A 77 0.73 16.27 0.43
N ALA A 78 -0.48 15.73 0.22
CA ALA A 78 -1.66 16.55 -0.05
C ALA A 78 -2.00 17.51 1.11
N LEU A 79 -1.77 17.08 2.36
CA LEU A 79 -1.93 17.92 3.55
C LEU A 79 -0.83 18.99 3.63
N ARG A 80 0.43 18.65 3.31
CA ARG A 80 1.56 19.61 3.31
C ARG A 80 1.33 20.78 2.35
N LEU A 81 0.66 20.53 1.23
CA LEU A 81 0.27 21.56 0.27
C LEU A 81 -0.87 22.47 0.77
N ARG A 82 -1.45 22.18 1.95
CA ARG A 82 -2.57 22.92 2.56
C ARG A 82 -2.20 23.36 3.97
N PRO A 83 -1.53 24.52 4.14
CA PRO A 83 -1.10 25.02 5.45
C PRO A 83 -2.26 25.21 6.45
N GLY A 84 -3.48 25.44 5.96
CA GLY A 84 -4.70 25.54 6.78
C GLY A 84 -5.46 24.21 6.96
N GLY A 85 -4.89 23.10 6.51
CA GLY A 85 -5.55 21.80 6.46
C GLY A 85 -6.58 21.65 5.35
N PHE A 86 -7.24 20.50 5.33
CA PHE A 86 -8.40 20.29 4.47
C PHE A 86 -9.64 20.97 5.06
N HIS A 87 -10.54 21.44 4.18
CA HIS A 87 -11.90 21.72 4.63
C HIS A 87 -12.53 20.47 5.24
N GLU A 88 -13.28 20.65 6.31
CA GLU A 88 -13.91 19.56 7.09
C GLU A 88 -14.62 18.54 6.20
N GLN A 89 -15.38 19.01 5.20
CA GLN A 89 -16.09 18.14 4.27
C GLN A 89 -15.16 17.24 3.46
N HIS A 90 -13.99 17.73 3.04
CA HIS A 90 -13.01 16.92 2.32
C HIS A 90 -12.31 15.94 3.26
N ALA A 91 -11.91 16.39 4.46
CA ALA A 91 -11.32 15.52 5.48
C ALA A 91 -12.26 14.37 5.84
N GLN A 92 -13.54 14.68 6.09
CA GLN A 92 -14.57 13.69 6.39
C GLN A 92 -14.69 12.65 5.27
N MET A 93 -14.70 13.07 4.00
CA MET A 93 -14.75 12.12 2.87
C MET A 93 -13.53 11.21 2.84
N LEU A 94 -12.32 11.76 2.92
CA LEU A 94 -11.07 11.00 2.87
C LEU A 94 -11.00 9.96 3.99
N ILE A 95 -11.28 10.38 5.23
CA ILE A 95 -11.27 9.50 6.39
C ILE A 95 -12.37 8.44 6.31
N ARG A 96 -13.56 8.78 5.78
CA ARG A 96 -14.64 7.82 5.60
C ARG A 96 -14.27 6.70 4.62
N GLU A 97 -13.68 7.05 3.48
CA GLU A 97 -13.28 6.04 2.49
C GLU A 97 -12.13 5.16 3.03
N ALA A 98 -11.15 5.73 3.73
CA ALA A 98 -10.11 4.97 4.42
C ALA A 98 -10.70 4.01 5.48
N ALA A 99 -11.67 4.48 6.27
CA ALA A 99 -12.34 3.66 7.28
C ALA A 99 -13.13 2.49 6.67
N LYS A 100 -13.75 2.67 5.49
CA LYS A 100 -14.39 1.57 4.75
C LYS A 100 -13.38 0.52 4.27
N GLY A 101 -12.23 0.95 3.77
CA GLY A 101 -11.13 0.05 3.38
C GLY A 101 -10.66 -0.80 4.56
N LEU A 102 -10.39 -0.16 5.71
CA LEU A 102 -10.02 -0.85 6.95
C LEU A 102 -11.10 -1.83 7.43
N ALA A 103 -12.37 -1.42 7.42
CA ALA A 103 -13.47 -2.30 7.79
C ALA A 103 -13.53 -3.54 6.89
N SER A 104 -13.28 -3.38 5.59
CA SER A 104 -13.28 -4.49 4.63
C SER A 104 -12.10 -5.44 4.82
N LEU A 105 -10.92 -4.92 5.19
CA LEU A 105 -9.77 -5.74 5.60
C LEU A 105 -10.10 -6.55 6.86
N HIS A 106 -10.66 -5.91 7.89
CA HIS A 106 -11.03 -6.57 9.13
C HIS A 106 -12.05 -7.69 8.93
N GLN A 107 -13.01 -7.52 8.00
CA GLN A 107 -13.96 -8.59 7.63
C GLN A 107 -13.27 -9.83 7.04
N ARG A 108 -12.09 -9.68 6.45
CA ARG A 108 -11.26 -10.78 5.94
C ARG A 108 -10.21 -11.27 6.95
N GLY A 109 -10.28 -10.81 8.20
CA GLY A 109 -9.33 -11.17 9.26
C GLY A 109 -7.95 -10.53 9.11
N LEU A 110 -7.84 -9.45 8.32
CA LEU A 110 -6.59 -8.71 8.13
C LEU A 110 -6.61 -7.42 8.94
N ALA A 111 -5.52 -7.17 9.67
CA ALA A 111 -5.26 -5.89 10.31
C ALA A 111 -4.10 -5.19 9.58
N MET A 112 -4.31 -3.96 9.13
CA MET A 112 -3.23 -3.11 8.63
C MET A 112 -2.46 -2.58 9.85
N GLN A 113 -1.18 -2.91 9.95
CA GLN A 113 -0.37 -2.56 11.12
C GLN A 113 0.11 -1.11 11.10
N ASP A 114 0.21 -0.52 9.91
CA ASP A 114 0.73 0.83 9.69
C ASP A 114 -0.35 1.73 9.08
N VAL A 115 -1.40 2.01 9.87
CA VAL A 115 -2.45 2.95 9.48
C VAL A 115 -1.98 4.37 9.74
N SER A 116 -1.51 5.01 8.69
CA SER A 116 -0.95 6.36 8.71
C SER A 116 -1.38 7.14 7.45
N ILE A 117 -1.31 8.47 7.51
CA ILE A 117 -1.71 9.32 6.37
C ILE A 117 -0.74 9.25 5.18
N GLU A 118 0.50 8.81 5.40
CA GLU A 118 1.47 8.49 4.35
C GLU A 118 1.10 7.22 3.57
N ASN A 119 0.37 6.28 4.20
CA ASN A 119 -0.12 5.06 3.54
C ASN A 119 -1.54 5.21 2.95
N MET A 120 -2.12 6.42 2.96
CA MET A 120 -3.40 6.72 2.33
C MET A 120 -3.17 7.34 0.95
N LEU A 121 -3.23 6.50 -0.09
CA LEU A 121 -3.00 6.90 -1.47
C LEU A 121 -4.22 7.57 -2.10
N LEU A 122 -3.97 8.61 -2.90
CA LEU A 122 -4.99 9.39 -3.61
C LEU A 122 -4.97 9.06 -5.10
N TYR A 123 -6.12 8.64 -5.62
CA TYR A 123 -6.33 8.38 -7.04
C TYR A 123 -7.19 9.49 -7.62
N VAL A 124 -6.59 10.30 -8.50
CA VAL A 124 -7.28 11.44 -9.15
C VAL A 124 -7.47 11.07 -10.62
N LEU A 125 -8.72 11.11 -11.06
CA LEU A 125 -9.11 10.88 -12.46
C LEU A 125 -8.78 12.09 -13.34
#